data_AF-A0A0C1GH92-F1
#
_entry.id   AF-A0A0C1GH92-F1
#
_cell.length_a   1.000
_cell.length_b   1.000
_cell.length_c   1.000
_cell.angle_alpha   90.00
_cell.angle_beta   90.00
_cell.angle_gamma   90.00
#
_symmetry.space_group_name_H-M   'P 1'
#
loop_
_entity.id
_entity.type
_entity.pdbx_description
1 polymer ?
#
loop_
_entity_poly.entity_id
_entity_poly.type
_entity_poly.pdbx_seq_one_letter_code
_entity_poly.pdbx_strand_id
1 'polypeptide(L)'
;MITRKTLISKLIFAATASFPQLSASQDFTSATVLDWDPVSQNALFQPSITMTNIVAMRTGEHDQIVTCINDWYGTEDQQAERHDEILRVLADYPEHHPQGIILAVIEKACGKF
;
A
#
# COMPACT_ATOMS: atom_id res chain seq x y z
N MET A 1 -22.80 -1.47 39.49
CA MET A 1 -23.67 -2.64 39.20
C MET A 1 -23.84 -2.72 37.69
N ILE A 2 -23.20 -3.68 37.02
CA ILE A 2 -23.27 -3.81 35.55
C ILE A 2 -24.56 -4.56 35.22
N THR A 3 -25.49 -3.90 34.54
CA THR A 3 -26.79 -4.47 34.19
C THR A 3 -26.64 -5.47 33.04
N ARG A 4 -27.45 -6.54 33.05
CA ARG A 4 -27.41 -7.62 32.03
C ARG A 4 -27.51 -7.10 30.58
N LYS A 5 -28.25 -6.00 30.37
CA LYS A 5 -28.36 -5.32 29.06
C LYS A 5 -27.03 -4.71 28.59
N THR A 6 -26.24 -4.17 29.51
CA THR A 6 -24.92 -3.56 29.23
C THR A 6 -23.86 -4.61 28.92
N LEU A 7 -23.98 -5.80 29.50
CA LEU A 7 -23.13 -6.96 29.19
C LEU A 7 -23.41 -7.51 27.78
N ILE A 8 -24.68 -7.68 27.42
CA ILE A 8 -25.08 -8.19 26.10
C ILE A 8 -24.65 -7.23 24.98
N SER A 9 -24.84 -5.92 25.18
CA SER A 9 -24.43 -4.91 24.20
C SER A 9 -22.91 -4.91 23.94
N LYS A 10 -22.09 -5.06 25.00
CA LYS A 10 -20.63 -5.16 24.85
C LYS A 10 -20.17 -6.46 24.19
N LEU A 11 -20.87 -7.56 24.44
CA LEU A 11 -20.59 -8.86 23.83
C LEU A 11 -20.85 -8.85 22.32
N ILE A 12 -21.92 -8.18 21.88
CA ILE A 12 -22.24 -8.00 20.46
C ILE A 12 -21.16 -7.15 19.78
N PHE A 13 -20.74 -6.05 20.41
CA PHE A 13 -19.71 -5.16 19.85
C PHE A 13 -18.33 -5.84 19.76
N ALA A 14 -17.96 -6.65 20.76
CA ALA A 14 -16.74 -7.44 20.73
C ALA A 14 -16.80 -8.53 19.65
N ALA A 15 -17.95 -9.18 19.46
CA ALA A 15 -18.13 -10.18 18.41
C ALA A 15 -17.98 -9.55 17.01
N THR A 16 -18.59 -8.39 16.74
CA THR A 16 -18.47 -7.71 15.45
C THR A 16 -17.07 -7.18 15.14
N ALA A 17 -16.29 -6.84 16.17
CA ALA A 17 -14.89 -6.43 16.01
C ALA A 17 -13.92 -7.62 15.82
N SER A 18 -14.36 -8.84 16.14
CA SER A 18 -13.53 -10.05 16.07
C SER A 18 -13.73 -10.87 14.80
N PHE A 19 -14.68 -10.49 13.94
CA PHE A 19 -14.70 -10.98 12.56
C PHE A 19 -13.75 -10.08 11.77
N PRO A 20 -12.51 -10.51 11.45
CA PRO A 20 -11.81 -9.86 10.36
C PRO A 20 -12.76 -9.95 9.18
N GLN A 21 -13.17 -8.79 8.64
CA GLN A 21 -13.75 -8.79 7.31
C GLN A 21 -12.68 -9.44 6.45
N LEU A 22 -12.95 -10.67 5.99
CA LEU A 22 -12.21 -11.28 4.89
C LEU A 22 -12.48 -10.36 3.71
N SER A 23 -11.73 -9.27 3.61
CA SER A 23 -11.55 -8.52 2.39
C SER A 23 -11.03 -9.56 1.41
N ALA A 24 -11.92 -10.11 0.59
CA ALA A 24 -11.56 -11.09 -0.42
C ALA A 24 -10.64 -10.39 -1.41
N SER A 25 -9.34 -10.37 -1.11
CA SER A 25 -8.29 -9.70 -1.87
C SER A 25 -7.89 -10.48 -3.12
N GLN A 26 -8.65 -11.51 -3.50
CA GLN A 26 -8.40 -12.27 -4.73
C GLN A 26 -8.66 -11.41 -5.97
N ASP A 27 -9.50 -10.37 -5.85
CA ASP A 27 -9.88 -9.51 -6.97
C ASP A 27 -9.05 -8.22 -7.07
N PHE A 28 -8.13 -7.93 -6.13
CA PHE A 28 -7.32 -6.72 -6.20
C PHE A 28 -6.01 -6.96 -6.94
N THR A 29 -6.09 -6.88 -8.26
CA THR A 29 -5.01 -7.17 -9.20
C THR A 29 -4.47 -5.89 -9.86
N SER A 30 -3.34 -6.01 -10.54
CA SER A 30 -2.74 -4.92 -11.31
C SER A 30 -3.64 -4.52 -12.48
N ALA A 31 -4.32 -5.49 -13.11
CA ALA A 31 -5.33 -5.23 -14.14
C ALA A 31 -6.46 -4.33 -13.62
N THR A 32 -6.94 -4.57 -12.40
CA THR A 32 -7.98 -3.73 -11.78
C THR A 32 -7.52 -2.28 -11.62
N VAL A 33 -6.27 -2.05 -11.22
CA VAL A 33 -5.71 -0.69 -11.06
C VAL A 33 -5.48 -0.01 -12.41
N LEU A 34 -5.07 -0.76 -13.43
CA LEU A 34 -4.88 -0.23 -14.78
C LEU A 34 -6.18 0.29 -15.40
N ASP A 35 -7.33 -0.28 -15.02
CA ASP A 35 -8.66 0.16 -15.46
C ASP A 35 -9.17 1.42 -14.74
N TRP A 36 -8.51 1.84 -13.66
CA TRP A 36 -8.91 3.05 -12.92
C TRP A 36 -8.54 4.32 -13.66
N ASP A 37 -9.21 5.43 -13.31
CA ASP A 37 -8.80 6.75 -13.78
C ASP A 37 -7.45 7.15 -13.15
N PRO A 38 -6.69 8.06 -13.81
CA PRO A 38 -5.38 8.46 -13.32
C PRO A 38 -5.37 9.05 -11.90
N VAL A 39 -6.44 9.72 -11.47
CA VAL A 39 -6.51 10.30 -10.12
C VAL A 39 -6.57 9.18 -9.08
N SER A 40 -7.39 8.16 -9.34
CA SER A 40 -7.50 6.97 -8.49
C SER A 40 -6.20 6.16 -8.43
N GLN A 41 -5.48 6.04 -9.55
CA GLN A 41 -4.16 5.40 -9.60
C GLN A 41 -3.15 6.15 -8.71
N ASN A 42 -3.08 7.48 -8.85
CA ASN A 42 -2.17 8.30 -8.05
C ASN A 42 -2.50 8.25 -6.55
N ALA A 43 -3.79 8.19 -6.21
CA ALA A 43 -4.27 8.01 -4.85
C ALA A 43 -3.90 6.65 -4.23
N LEU A 44 -3.55 5.65 -5.05
CA LEU A 44 -2.94 4.41 -4.58
C LEU A 44 -1.42 4.56 -4.46
N PHE A 45 -0.75 5.08 -5.49
CA PHE A 45 0.72 5.09 -5.56
C PHE A 45 1.38 5.96 -4.50
N GLN A 46 0.90 7.20 -4.31
CA GLN A 46 1.49 8.14 -3.36
C GLN A 46 1.47 7.60 -1.91
N PRO A 47 0.32 7.15 -1.36
CA PRO A 47 0.29 6.55 -0.03
C PRO A 47 1.10 5.26 0.07
N SER A 48 1.11 4.44 -0.99
CA SER A 48 1.86 3.17 -1.00
C SER A 48 3.37 3.39 -0.88
N ILE A 49 3.91 4.37 -1.61
CA ILE A 49 5.33 4.75 -1.53
C ILE A 49 5.63 5.40 -0.19
N THR A 50 4.75 6.29 0.29
CA THR A 50 4.89 6.92 1.61
C THR A 50 4.90 5.88 2.74
N MET A 51 4.00 4.90 2.69
CA MET A 51 3.95 3.82 3.65
C MET A 51 5.21 2.95 3.60
N THR A 52 5.70 2.65 2.40
CA THR A 52 6.96 1.92 2.22
C THR A 52 8.12 2.69 2.86
N ASN A 53 8.18 4.00 2.68
CA ASN A 53 9.18 4.87 3.31
C ASN A 53 9.08 4.83 4.85
N ILE A 54 7.87 4.91 5.41
CA ILE A 54 7.63 4.81 6.86
C ILE A 54 8.06 3.45 7.40
N VAL A 55 7.80 2.37 6.67
CA VAL A 55 8.24 1.02 7.05
C VAL A 55 9.77 0.94 6.99
N ALA A 56 10.39 1.47 5.94
CA ALA A 56 11.85 1.53 5.78
C ALA A 56 12.53 2.20 6.99
N MET A 57 11.98 3.30 7.49
CA MET A 57 12.46 4.00 8.70
C MET A 57 12.50 3.12 9.95
N ARG A 58 11.77 2.01 9.98
CA ARG A 58 11.71 1.06 11.10
C ARG A 58 12.61 -0.16 10.90
N THR A 59 13.27 -0.28 9.76
CA THR A 59 14.18 -1.39 9.44
C THR A 59 15.64 -1.06 9.82
N GLY A 60 16.49 -2.09 9.88
CA GLY A 60 17.89 -1.94 10.32
C GLY A 60 18.75 -1.03 9.43
N GLU A 61 18.40 -0.87 8.15
CA GLU A 61 19.12 -0.07 7.14
C GLU A 61 18.39 1.25 6.79
N HIS A 62 17.59 1.75 7.74
CA HIS A 62 16.69 2.89 7.59
C HIS A 62 17.28 4.11 6.85
N ASP A 63 18.47 4.59 7.20
CA ASP A 63 18.97 5.86 6.66
C ASP A 63 19.23 5.83 5.15
N GLN A 64 19.85 4.76 4.64
CA GLN A 64 20.21 4.69 3.22
C GLN A 64 18.98 4.52 2.33
N ILE A 65 18.08 3.61 2.71
CA ILE A 65 16.88 3.30 1.93
C ILE A 65 15.91 4.48 1.96
N VAL A 66 15.71 5.12 3.12
CA VAL A 66 14.85 6.30 3.25
C VAL A 66 15.38 7.47 2.43
N THR A 67 16.68 7.76 2.49
CA THR A 67 17.29 8.79 1.65
C THR A 67 17.07 8.49 0.17
N CYS A 68 17.29 7.24 -0.26
CA CYS A 68 17.03 6.88 -1.65
C CYS A 68 15.57 7.09 -2.06
N ILE A 69 14.60 6.63 -1.26
CA ILE A 69 13.17 6.79 -1.59
C ILE A 69 12.80 8.27 -1.70
N ASN A 70 13.29 9.10 -0.77
CA ASN A 70 13.06 10.54 -0.78
C ASN A 70 13.68 11.21 -2.02
N ASP A 71 14.89 10.82 -2.42
CA ASP A 71 15.56 11.36 -3.61
C ASP A 71 14.93 10.86 -4.93
N TRP A 72 14.39 9.63 -4.93
CA TRP A 72 13.80 8.97 -6.08
C TRP A 72 12.37 9.46 -6.39
N TYR A 73 11.64 9.94 -5.36
CA TYR A 73 10.21 10.27 -5.42
C TYR A 73 9.85 11.67 -4.82
N GLY A 74 10.85 12.50 -4.52
CA GLY A 74 10.70 13.71 -3.71
C GLY A 74 10.06 14.92 -4.42
N THR A 75 10.08 14.97 -5.75
CA THR A 75 9.52 16.10 -6.54
C THR A 75 8.33 15.68 -7.39
N GLU A 76 7.44 16.62 -7.74
CA GLU A 76 6.27 16.33 -8.58
C GLU A 76 6.65 15.69 -9.94
N ASP A 77 7.72 16.18 -10.58
CA ASP A 77 8.22 15.62 -11.84
C ASP A 77 8.70 14.17 -11.67
N GLN A 78 9.42 13.88 -10.58
CA GLN A 78 9.82 12.52 -10.26
C GLN A 78 8.61 11.63 -10.00
N GLN A 79 7.61 12.13 -9.27
CA GLN A 79 6.41 11.35 -8.97
C GLN A 79 5.68 10.94 -10.25
N ALA A 80 5.52 11.87 -11.21
CA ALA A 80 4.91 11.56 -12.49
C ALA A 80 5.70 10.48 -13.25
N GLU A 81 7.03 10.62 -13.34
CA GLU A 81 7.88 9.63 -14.01
C GLU A 81 7.80 8.25 -13.34
N ARG A 82 7.77 8.18 -12.00
CA ARG A 82 7.68 6.91 -11.27
C ARG A 82 6.29 6.30 -11.34
N HIS A 83 5.23 7.11 -11.46
CA HIS A 83 3.88 6.62 -11.71
C HIS A 83 3.79 5.95 -13.08
N ASP A 84 4.34 6.56 -14.13
CA ASP A 84 4.42 5.95 -15.46
C ASP A 84 5.23 4.64 -15.43
N GLU A 85 6.34 4.62 -14.69
CA GLU A 85 7.12 3.39 -14.51
C GLU A 85 6.30 2.29 -13.80
N ILE A 86 5.60 2.62 -12.71
CA ILE A 86 4.75 1.68 -11.97
C ILE A 86 3.65 1.14 -12.88
N LEU A 87 2.94 2.01 -13.63
CA LEU A 87 1.89 1.58 -14.58
C LEU A 87 2.43 0.62 -15.63
N ARG A 88 3.62 0.89 -16.18
CA ARG A 88 4.26 -0.01 -17.14
C ARG A 88 4.54 -1.39 -16.52
N VAL A 89 5.04 -1.45 -15.28
CA VAL A 89 5.30 -2.73 -14.61
C VAL A 89 4.01 -3.43 -14.20
N LEU A 90 2.96 -2.71 -13.79
CA LEU A 90 1.64 -3.30 -13.55
C LEU A 90 1.10 -3.98 -14.81
N ALA A 91 1.30 -3.38 -15.99
CA ALA A 91 0.89 -3.96 -17.28
C ALA A 91 1.67 -5.23 -17.63
N ASP A 92 2.94 -5.34 -17.20
CA ASP A 92 3.75 -6.55 -17.38
C ASP A 92 3.28 -7.70 -16.45
N TYR A 93 2.57 -7.40 -15.35
CA TYR A 93 2.16 -8.35 -14.31
C TYR A 93 0.68 -8.21 -13.90
N PRO A 94 -0.28 -8.33 -14.83
CA PRO A 94 -1.69 -7.96 -14.61
C PRO A 94 -2.37 -8.72 -13.46
N GLU A 95 -2.01 -9.98 -13.26
CA GLU A 95 -2.60 -10.85 -12.23
C GLU A 95 -1.98 -10.69 -10.83
N HIS A 96 -0.97 -9.84 -10.68
CA HIS A 96 -0.27 -9.66 -9.41
C HIS A 96 -0.90 -8.54 -8.59
N HIS A 97 -0.76 -8.62 -7.27
CA HIS A 97 -1.23 -7.57 -6.37
C HIS A 97 -0.41 -6.28 -6.57
N PRO A 98 -1.05 -5.11 -6.79
CA PRO A 98 -0.37 -3.88 -7.19
C PRO A 98 0.64 -3.37 -6.14
N GLN A 99 0.34 -3.53 -4.85
CA GLN A 99 1.30 -3.18 -3.77
C GLN A 99 2.61 -3.95 -3.86
N GLY A 100 2.58 -5.22 -4.28
CA GLY A 100 3.78 -6.03 -4.44
C GLY A 100 4.64 -5.52 -5.60
N ILE A 101 3.99 -5.08 -6.69
CA ILE A 101 4.65 -4.45 -7.82
C ILE A 101 5.28 -3.11 -7.42
N ILE A 102 4.55 -2.24 -6.72
CA ILE A 102 5.07 -0.95 -6.23
C ILE A 102 6.31 -1.19 -5.34
N LEU A 103 6.24 -2.15 -4.43
CA LEU A 103 7.37 -2.51 -3.58
C LEU A 103 8.56 -3.00 -4.42
N ALA A 104 8.34 -3.88 -5.39
CA ALA A 104 9.41 -4.38 -6.25
C ALA A 104 10.07 -3.29 -7.11
N VAL A 105 9.29 -2.29 -7.57
CA VAL A 105 9.83 -1.12 -8.28
C VAL A 105 10.71 -0.29 -7.35
N ILE A 106 10.28 -0.06 -6.10
CA ILE A 106 11.09 0.63 -5.09
C ILE A 106 12.37 -0.16 -4.80
N GLU A 107 12.28 -1.47 -4.57
CA GLU A 107 13.43 -2.32 -4.28
C GLU A 107 14.44 -2.35 -5.43
N LYS A 108 13.96 -2.32 -6.68
CA LYS A 108 14.81 -2.22 -7.86
C LYS A 108 15.59 -0.91 -7.90
N ALA A 109 15.00 0.19 -7.44
CA ALA A 109 15.63 1.51 -7.43
C ALA A 109 16.55 1.72 -6.21
N CYS A 110 16.09 1.31 -5.03
CA CYS A 110 16.69 1.70 -3.74
C CYS A 110 17.34 0.56 -2.96
N GLY A 111 17.28 -0.67 -3.45
CA GLY A 111 17.79 -1.84 -2.73
C GLY A 111 16.71 -2.51 -1.89
N LYS A 112 17.05 -3.69 -1.38
CA LYS A 112 16.12 -4.52 -0.59
C LYS A 112 16.07 -4.05 0.85
N PHE A 113 14.90 -4.23 1.47
CA PHE A 113 14.65 -4.00 2.90
C PHE A 113 15.14 -5.17 3.78
#